data_AF-A0A2C6C9S8-F1
#
_entry.id   AF-A0A2C6C9S8-F1
#
_cell.length_a   1.000
_cell.length_b   1.000
_cell.length_c   1.000
_cell.angle_alpha   90.00
_cell.angle_beta   90.00
_cell.angle_gamma   90.00
#
_symmetry.space_group_name_H-M   'P 1'
#
loop_
_entity.id
_entity.type
_entity.pdbx_description
1 polymer ?
#
loop_
_entity_poly.entity_id
_entity_poly.type
_entity_poly.pdbx_seq_one_letter_code
_entity_poly.pdbx_strand_id
1 'polypeptide(L)'
;MEKNNYTVGEAAKLKSRTPQFIREQIKAGKIPGCTATKIGPKNWSYDIPKLAFDNHLRGTNAIDIEIIKKVVKEAFKEVLNDLVEKEVERRLAQ
;
A
#
# COMPACT_ATOMS: atom_id res chain seq x y z
N MET A 1 10.55 -4.31 19.14
CA MET A 1 10.18 -4.38 17.72
C MET A 1 8.70 -4.10 17.60
N GLU A 2 8.29 -3.18 16.73
CA GLU A 2 6.88 -2.95 16.48
C GLU A 2 6.22 -4.20 15.89
N LYS A 3 5.01 -4.51 16.35
CA LYS A 3 4.26 -5.66 15.86
C LYS A 3 3.86 -5.38 14.41
N ASN A 4 4.41 -6.10 13.43
CA ASN A 4 4.14 -5.87 12.00
C ASN A 4 2.88 -6.57 11.46
N ASN A 5 2.19 -7.34 12.31
CA ASN A 5 1.00 -8.10 11.96
C ASN A 5 -0.15 -7.82 12.92
N TYR A 6 -1.37 -7.80 12.39
CA TYR A 6 -2.59 -7.85 13.19
C TYR A 6 -2.97 -9.30 13.49
N THR A 7 -3.55 -9.51 14.67
CA THR A 7 -4.37 -10.68 14.95
C THR A 7 -5.73 -10.51 14.30
N VAL A 8 -6.45 -11.61 14.09
CA VAL A 8 -7.84 -11.58 13.60
C VAL A 8 -8.72 -10.67 14.49
N GLY A 9 -8.49 -10.65 15.81
CA GLY A 9 -9.24 -9.81 16.74
C GLY A 9 -8.96 -8.31 16.56
N GLU A 10 -7.70 -7.92 16.36
CA GLU A 10 -7.33 -6.53 16.08
C GLU A 10 -7.92 -6.06 14.73
N ALA A 11 -7.77 -6.88 13.69
CA ALA A 11 -8.33 -6.61 12.37
C ALA A 11 -9.87 -6.45 12.40
N ALA A 12 -10.55 -7.27 13.21
CA ALA A 12 -12.00 -7.20 13.40
C ALA A 12 -12.44 -5.89 14.06
N LYS A 13 -11.71 -5.43 15.09
CA LYS A 13 -11.95 -4.15 15.75
C LYS A 13 -11.78 -2.99 14.77
N LEU A 14 -10.69 -2.97 13.99
CA LEU A 14 -10.40 -1.91 13.01
C LEU A 14 -11.47 -1.78 11.92
N LYS A 15 -12.07 -2.91 11.50
CA LYS A 15 -13.14 -2.91 10.49
C LYS A 15 -14.55 -2.79 11.09
N SER A 16 -14.68 -2.71 12.41
CA SER A 16 -15.95 -2.78 13.15
C SER A 16 -16.82 -3.99 12.75
N ARG A 17 -16.20 -5.16 12.66
CA ARG A 17 -16.84 -6.44 12.30
C ARG A 17 -16.49 -7.54 13.27
N THR A 18 -17.07 -8.73 13.08
CA THR A 18 -16.74 -9.91 13.88
C THR A 18 -15.43 -10.54 13.42
N PRO A 19 -14.69 -11.25 14.31
CA PRO A 19 -13.54 -12.06 13.92
C PRO A 19 -13.86 -13.09 12.83
N GLN A 20 -15.06 -13.67 12.88
CA GLN A 20 -15.50 -14.65 11.87
C GLN A 20 -15.60 -14.03 10.48
N PHE A 21 -16.18 -12.82 10.39
CA PHE A 21 -16.25 -12.09 9.13
C PHE A 21 -14.85 -11.85 8.54
N ILE A 22 -13.87 -11.41 9.35
CA ILE A 22 -12.50 -11.22 8.87
C ILE A 22 -11.89 -12.52 8.33
N ARG A 23 -12.06 -13.64 9.03
CA ARG A 23 -11.55 -14.94 8.58
C ARG A 23 -12.12 -15.34 7.22
N GLU A 24 -13.43 -15.16 7.03
CA GLU A 24 -14.10 -15.49 5.77
C GLU A 24 -13.65 -14.60 4.62
N GLN A 25 -13.46 -13.30 4.87
CA GLN A 25 -12.95 -12.37 3.86
C GLN A 25 -11.52 -12.71 3.45
N ILE A 26 -10.63 -13.03 4.41
CA ILE A 26 -9.25 -13.45 4.11
C ILE A 26 -9.24 -14.77 3.33
N LYS A 27 -10.02 -15.78 3.76
CA LYS A 27 -10.14 -17.06 3.05
C LYS A 27 -10.67 -16.91 1.62
N ALA A 28 -11.57 -15.96 1.41
CA ALA A 28 -12.13 -15.64 0.10
C ALA A 28 -11.22 -14.74 -0.75
N GLY A 29 -10.02 -14.36 -0.26
CA GLY A 29 -9.09 -13.49 -0.98
C GLY A 29 -9.56 -12.04 -1.13
N LYS A 30 -10.55 -11.60 -0.34
CA LYS A 30 -11.19 -10.28 -0.43
C LYS A 30 -10.45 -9.17 0.30
N ILE A 31 -9.37 -9.51 1.02
CA ILE A 31 -8.47 -8.56 1.68
C ILE A 31 -7.08 -8.80 1.09
N PRO A 32 -6.68 -8.02 0.08
CA PRO A 32 -5.40 -8.20 -0.60
C PRO A 32 -4.21 -8.18 0.37
N GLY A 33 -3.23 -9.05 0.14
CA GLY A 33 -2.02 -9.17 0.95
C GLY A 33 -2.20 -9.84 2.32
N CYS A 34 -3.43 -10.16 2.73
CA CYS A 34 -3.69 -11.03 3.89
C CYS A 34 -3.91 -12.47 3.43
N THR A 35 -3.40 -13.46 4.18
CA THR A 35 -3.51 -14.87 3.78
C THR A 35 -4.08 -15.75 4.90
N ALA A 36 -4.77 -16.82 4.50
CA ALA A 36 -5.23 -17.85 5.41
C ALA A 36 -4.66 -19.19 4.95
N THR A 37 -3.86 -19.83 5.80
CA THR A 37 -3.24 -21.13 5.53
C THR A 37 -3.90 -22.20 6.38
N LYS A 38 -4.36 -23.29 5.75
CA LYS A 38 -4.93 -24.42 6.48
C LYS A 38 -3.78 -25.21 7.12
N ILE A 39 -3.78 -25.31 8.44
CA ILE A 39 -2.73 -25.98 9.23
C ILE A 39 -3.22 -27.26 9.92
N GLY A 40 -4.46 -27.66 9.67
CA GLY A 40 -5.03 -28.91 10.19
C GLY A 40 -6.47 -29.12 9.71
N PRO A 41 -7.14 -30.20 10.18
CA PRO A 41 -8.50 -30.54 9.74
C PRO A 41 -9.50 -29.40 9.95
N LYS A 42 -9.38 -28.71 11.10
CA LYS A 42 -10.25 -27.59 11.50
C LYS A 42 -9.47 -26.30 11.80
N ASN A 43 -8.14 -26.32 11.70
CA ASN A 43 -7.28 -25.22 12.13
C ASN A 43 -6.76 -24.41 10.93
N TRP A 44 -6.74 -23.08 11.11
CA TRP A 44 -6.26 -22.12 10.13
C TRP A 44 -5.31 -21.13 10.80
N SER A 45 -4.19 -20.85 10.15
CA SER A 45 -3.31 -19.73 10.45
C SER A 45 -3.72 -18.54 9.58
N TYR A 46 -3.60 -17.33 10.12
CA TYR A 46 -3.91 -16.09 9.41
C TYR A 46 -2.71 -15.17 9.50
N ASP A 47 -2.20 -14.75 8.34
CA ASP A 47 -1.19 -13.71 8.23
C ASP A 47 -1.88 -12.42 7.80
N ILE A 48 -1.75 -11.37 8.61
CA ILE A 48 -2.45 -10.09 8.43
C ILE A 48 -1.42 -8.96 8.55
N PRO A 49 -0.60 -8.72 7.50
CA PRO A 49 0.38 -7.65 7.51
C PRO A 49 -0.31 -6.30 7.72
N LYS A 50 0.17 -5.51 8.69
CA LYS A 50 -0.45 -4.22 9.02
C LYS A 50 -0.59 -3.32 7.79
N LEU A 51 0.49 -3.18 7.02
CA LEU A 51 0.50 -2.37 5.80
C LEU A 51 -0.57 -2.80 4.78
N ALA A 52 -0.69 -4.10 4.52
CA ALA A 52 -1.67 -4.62 3.57
C ALA A 52 -3.11 -4.37 4.06
N PHE A 53 -3.36 -4.64 5.35
CA PHE A 53 -4.67 -4.46 5.95
C PHE A 53 -5.07 -2.98 6.02
N ASP A 54 -4.16 -2.09 6.39
CA ASP A 54 -4.39 -0.65 6.46
C ASP A 54 -4.67 -0.08 5.07
N ASN A 55 -3.94 -0.51 4.04
CA ASN A 55 -4.21 -0.14 2.66
C ASN A 55 -5.61 -0.59 2.22
N HIS A 56 -6.02 -1.80 2.61
CA HIS A 56 -7.38 -2.29 2.35
C HIS A 56 -8.45 -1.46 3.09
N LEU A 57 -8.18 -1.00 4.31
CA LEU A 57 -9.10 -0.13 5.06
C LEU A 57 -9.23 1.26 4.44
N ARG A 58 -8.12 1.83 3.97
CA ARG A 58 -8.12 3.12 3.26
C ARG A 58 -8.77 3.03 1.87
N GLY A 59 -8.87 1.81 1.33
CA GLY A 59 -9.44 1.54 0.01
C GLY A 59 -8.51 1.93 -1.14
N THR A 60 -8.90 1.61 -2.36
CA THR A 60 -8.11 1.83 -3.59
C THR A 60 -7.82 3.31 -3.89
N ASN A 61 -8.45 4.23 -3.17
CA ASN A 61 -8.25 5.68 -3.31
C ASN A 61 -7.09 6.22 -2.46
N ALA A 62 -6.35 5.35 -1.77
CA ALA A 62 -5.19 5.72 -0.95
C ALA A 62 -3.87 5.77 -1.73
N ILE A 63 -3.91 5.97 -3.05
CA ILE A 63 -2.72 6.48 -3.72
C ILE A 63 -2.58 7.90 -3.19
N ASP A 64 -1.61 8.09 -2.30
CA ASP A 64 -1.35 9.38 -1.70
C ASP A 64 -1.03 10.38 -2.81
N ILE A 65 -2.03 11.19 -3.17
CA ILE A 65 -1.95 12.16 -4.25
C ILE A 65 -0.81 13.14 -3.98
N GLU A 66 -0.45 13.40 -2.72
CA GLU A 66 0.71 14.22 -2.39
C GLU A 66 2.02 13.53 -2.72
N ILE A 67 2.15 12.23 -2.45
CA ILE A 67 3.31 11.42 -2.87
C ILE A 67 3.41 11.39 -4.40
N ILE A 68 2.31 11.15 -5.11
CA ILE A 68 2.31 11.20 -6.58
C ILE A 68 2.77 12.59 -7.07
N LYS A 69 2.19 13.66 -6.52
CA LYS A 69 2.56 15.04 -6.90
C LYS A 69 4.03 15.32 -6.64
N LYS A 70 4.59 14.82 -5.54
CA LYS A 70 6.00 14.98 -5.22
C LYS A 70 6.88 14.25 -6.23
N VAL A 71 6.61 12.97 -6.48
CA VAL A 71 7.36 12.14 -7.45
C VAL A 71 7.29 12.75 -8.85
N VAL A 72 6.11 13.18 -9.30
CA VAL A 72 5.94 13.81 -10.61
C VAL A 72 6.70 15.14 -10.70
N LYS A 73 6.69 15.97 -9.64
CA LYS A 73 7.47 17.21 -9.60
C LYS A 73 8.98 16.96 -9.65
N GLU A 74 9.47 15.93 -8.96
CA GLU A 74 10.88 15.56 -8.99
C GLU A 74 11.29 15.10 -10.40
N ALA A 75 10.51 14.20 -11.01
CA ALA A 75 10.76 13.76 -12.38
C ALA A 75 10.72 14.91 -13.42
N PHE A 76 9.78 15.86 -13.27
CA PHE A 76 9.70 17.02 -14.16
C PHE A 76 10.88 17.99 -14.03
N LYS A 77 11.50 18.09 -12.85
CA LYS A 77 12.67 18.96 -12.65
C LYS A 77 13.87 18.50 -13.45
N GLU A 78 14.11 17.19 -13.53
CA GLU A 78 15.22 16.64 -14.31
C GLU A 78 15.05 16.97 -15.80
N VAL A 79 13.85 16.74 -16.33
CA VAL A 79 13.52 17.07 -17.73
C VAL A 79 13.66 18.57 -18.02
N LEU A 80 13.24 19.43 -17.07
CA LEU A 80 13.39 20.88 -17.22
C LEU A 80 14.85 21.32 -17.19
N ASN A 81 15.68 20.73 -16.32
CA ASN A 81 17.11 21.06 -16.26
C ASN A 81 17.82 20.73 -17.58
N ASP A 82 17.56 19.54 -18.13
CA ASP A 82 18.11 19.13 -19.44
C ASP A 82 17.72 20.08 -20.58
N LEU A 83 16.48 20.57 -20.57
CA LEU A 83 16.00 21.53 -21.57
C LEU A 83 16.64 22.91 -21.38
N VAL A 84 16.80 23.35 -20.13
CA VAL A 84 17.42 24.64 -19.80
C VAL A 84 18.91 24.64 -20.15
N GLU A 85 19.65 23.59 -19.83
CA GLU A 85 21.07 23.47 -20.20
C GLU A 85 21.27 23.56 -21.71
N LYS A 86 20.49 22.78 -22.49
CA LYS A 86 20.57 22.81 -23.96
C LYS A 86 20.26 24.18 -24.55
N GLU A 87 19.32 24.92 -23.96
CA GLU A 87 18.99 26.27 -24.41
C GLU A 87 20.09 27.28 -24.04
N VAL A 88 20.69 27.16 -22.86
CA VAL A 88 21.82 28.00 -22.43
C VAL A 88 23.04 27.75 -23.33
N GLU A 89 23.38 26.49 -23.61
CA GLU A 89 24.46 26.14 -24.54
C GLU A 89 24.22 26.72 -25.94
N ARG A 90 22.99 26.63 -26.45
CA ARG A 90 22.62 27.24 -27.74
C ARG A 90 22.84 28.74 -27.78
N ARG A 91 22.49 29.44 -26.69
CA ARG A 91 22.64 30.91 -26.61
C ARG A 91 24.09 31.35 -26.42
N LEU A 92 24.91 30.56 -25.74
CA LEU A 92 26.33 30.84 -25.57
C LEU A 92 27.16 30.57 -26.84
N ALA A 93 26.64 29.73 -27.75
CA ALA A 93 27.26 29.40 -29.03
C ALA A 93 26.88 30.37 -30.17
N GLN A 94 26.06 31.39 -29.91
CA GLN A 94 25.69 32.49 -30.83
C GLN A 94 26.44 33.77 -30.48
#